data_AF-A0A538CGT7-F1
#
_entry.id   AF-A0A538CGT7-F1
#
_cell.length_a   1.000
_cell.length_b   1.000
_cell.length_c   1.000
_cell.angle_alpha   90.00
_cell.angle_beta   90.00
_cell.angle_gamma   90.00
#
_symmetry.space_group_name_H-M   'P 1'
#
loop_
_entity.id
_entity.type
_entity.pdbx_description
1 polymer ?
#
loop_
_entity_poly.entity_id
_entity_poly.type
_entity_poly.pdbx_seq_one_letter_code
_entity_poly.pdbx_strand_id
1 'polypeptide(L)'
;MSAIEIPAAELSAPWRLRDRLGLAFAWFLSLLFCAITVAIVLYLLVQGLRYVRPSLFVTHPAVGFSENETGGFLDPLIGTFAVGLMAMSIALPVGLGIGVWLSEYGRPFALARAAESTIEMIAGTPSIVLALFGTIIFQSGALGFLSRTSNGAVFGRSFFAAATMLSFVAMPLIVASVREGLQAIPGHVREASYAVGKTKIATTRR
;
A
#
# COMPACT_ATOMS: atom_id res chain seq x y z
N MET A 1 -36.92 -34.62 4.08
CA MET A 1 -35.74 -34.83 4.94
C MET A 1 -34.99 -36.04 4.39
N SER A 2 -34.15 -35.83 3.37
CA SER A 2 -33.32 -36.87 2.77
C SER A 2 -31.87 -36.43 2.90
N ALA A 3 -31.12 -37.14 3.74
CA ALA A 3 -29.70 -36.94 3.92
C ALA A 3 -28.98 -37.21 2.59
N ILE A 4 -28.18 -36.24 2.15
CA ILE A 4 -27.21 -36.44 1.07
C ILE A 4 -26.10 -37.29 1.67
N GLU A 5 -26.14 -38.60 1.42
CA GLU A 5 -25.04 -39.50 1.73
C GLU A 5 -23.85 -39.14 0.84
N ILE A 6 -22.87 -38.45 1.42
CA ILE A 6 -21.57 -38.27 0.79
C ILE A 6 -20.90 -39.65 0.79
N PRO A 7 -20.55 -40.23 -0.37
CA PRO A 7 -19.94 -41.55 -0.41
C PRO A 7 -18.58 -41.50 0.29
N ALA A 8 -18.46 -42.23 1.41
CA ALA A 8 -17.25 -42.33 2.23
C ALA A 8 -16.02 -42.97 1.52
N ALA A 9 -16.16 -43.35 0.24
CA ALA A 9 -15.20 -44.13 -0.52
C ALA A 9 -14.05 -43.32 -1.16
N GLU A 10 -14.14 -41.99 -1.23
CA GLU A 10 -13.04 -41.17 -1.79
C GLU A 10 -11.97 -40.79 -0.75
N LEU A 11 -12.15 -41.13 0.52
CA LEU A 11 -11.25 -40.74 1.62
C LEU A 11 -10.00 -41.64 1.78
N SER A 12 -9.74 -42.61 0.89
CA SER A 12 -8.63 -43.57 1.08
C SER A 12 -7.94 -44.09 -0.19
N ALA A 13 -7.95 -43.35 -1.30
CA ALA A 13 -7.06 -43.69 -2.42
C ALA A 13 -5.60 -43.37 -2.03
N PRO A 14 -4.68 -44.36 -1.96
CA PRO A 14 -3.27 -44.06 -1.75
C PRO A 14 -2.75 -43.29 -2.97
N TRP A 15 -2.29 -42.06 -2.73
CA TRP A 15 -1.67 -41.17 -3.70
C TRP A 15 -0.82 -41.94 -4.71
N ARG A 16 -1.10 -41.78 -6.01
CA ARG A 16 -0.32 -42.46 -7.05
C ARG A 16 1.15 -42.01 -6.91
N LEU A 17 2.10 -42.88 -7.24
CA LEU A 17 3.53 -42.57 -7.09
C LEU A 17 3.93 -41.27 -7.82
N ARG A 18 3.28 -40.98 -8.95
CA ARG A 18 3.41 -39.73 -9.72
C ARG A 18 2.98 -38.50 -8.92
N ASP A 19 1.91 -38.60 -8.13
CA ASP A 19 1.39 -37.50 -7.32
C ASP A 19 2.30 -37.22 -6.13
N ARG A 20 2.88 -38.27 -5.52
CA ARG A 20 3.88 -38.13 -4.46
C ARG A 20 5.18 -37.51 -4.96
N LEU A 21 5.66 -37.93 -6.15
CA LEU A 21 6.83 -37.33 -6.79
C LEU A 21 6.58 -35.87 -7.17
N GLY A 22 5.39 -35.56 -7.70
CA GLY A 22 4.98 -34.19 -8.01
C GLY A 22 4.93 -33.30 -6.76
N LEU A 23 4.36 -33.81 -5.66
CA LEU A 23 4.32 -33.09 -4.39
C LEU A 23 5.72 -32.87 -3.80
N ALA A 24 6.57 -33.91 -3.81
CA ALA A 24 7.95 -33.80 -3.34
C ALA A 24 8.77 -32.79 -4.17
N PHE A 25 8.58 -32.77 -5.49
CA PHE A 25 9.21 -31.80 -6.38
C PHE A 25 8.72 -30.37 -6.13
N ALA A 26 7.40 -30.18 -5.94
CA ALA A 26 6.83 -28.89 -5.60
C ALA A 26 7.34 -28.36 -4.25
N TRP A 27 7.42 -29.22 -3.23
CA TRP A 27 8.02 -28.88 -1.93
C TRP A 27 9.50 -28.54 -2.06
N PHE A 28 10.25 -29.30 -2.83
CA PHE A 28 11.66 -29.03 -3.06
C PHE A 28 11.87 -27.68 -3.75
N LEU A 29 11.11 -27.40 -4.81
CA LEU A 29 11.21 -26.13 -5.54
C LEU A 29 10.81 -24.93 -4.67
N SER A 30 9.75 -25.08 -3.86
CA SER A 30 9.32 -24.06 -2.91
C SER A 30 10.37 -23.82 -1.81
N LEU A 31 10.91 -24.90 -1.23
CA LEU A 31 11.96 -24.81 -0.20
C LEU A 31 13.24 -24.17 -0.77
N LEU A 32 13.62 -24.52 -1.99
CA LEU A 32 14.76 -23.94 -2.69
C LEU A 32 14.56 -22.44 -2.92
N PHE A 33 13.38 -22.03 -3.40
CA PHE A 33 13.04 -20.62 -3.58
C PHE A 33 13.12 -19.85 -2.26
N CYS A 34 12.48 -20.37 -1.19
CA CYS A 34 12.56 -19.78 0.14
C CYS A 34 14.01 -19.71 0.65
N ALA A 35 14.82 -20.75 0.45
CA ALA A 35 16.21 -20.78 0.85
C ALA A 35 17.05 -19.71 0.13
N ILE A 36 16.84 -19.53 -1.19
CA ILE A 36 17.50 -18.48 -1.97
C ILE A 36 17.09 -17.10 -1.47
N THR A 37 15.79 -16.86 -1.25
CA THR A 37 15.31 -15.58 -0.70
C THR A 37 15.92 -15.28 0.66
N VAL A 38 15.93 -16.26 1.56
CA VAL A 38 16.53 -16.12 2.89
C VAL A 38 18.03 -15.87 2.78
N ALA A 39 18.75 -16.56 1.89
CA ALA A 39 20.17 -16.35 1.68
C ALA A 39 20.48 -14.93 1.18
N ILE A 40 19.70 -14.40 0.23
CA ILE A 40 19.86 -13.02 -0.28
C ILE A 40 19.61 -12.02 0.85
N VAL A 41 18.52 -12.18 1.60
CA VAL A 41 18.18 -11.28 2.72
C VAL A 41 19.27 -11.31 3.78
N LEU A 42 19.75 -12.49 4.18
CA LEU A 42 20.82 -12.64 5.17
C LEU A 42 22.14 -12.05 4.67
N TYR A 43 22.49 -12.26 3.40
CA TYR A 43 23.70 -11.68 2.82
C TYR A 43 23.66 -10.15 2.83
N LEU A 44 22.56 -9.55 2.36
CA LEU A 44 22.38 -8.10 2.38
C LEU A 44 22.36 -7.53 3.79
N LEU A 45 21.75 -8.25 4.74
CA LEU A 45 21.68 -7.85 6.14
C LEU A 45 23.07 -7.87 6.79
N VAL A 46 23.83 -8.95 6.64
CA VAL A 46 25.19 -9.06 7.19
C VAL A 46 26.12 -8.02 6.56
N GLN A 47 26.05 -7.84 5.24
CA GLN A 47 26.85 -6.81 4.55
C GLN A 47 26.44 -5.41 4.99
N GLY A 48 25.15 -5.13 5.13
CA GLY A 48 24.65 -3.84 5.61
C GLY A 48 25.13 -3.54 7.03
N LEU A 49 24.89 -4.45 7.98
CA LEU A 49 25.26 -4.27 9.40
C LEU A 49 26.75 -4.06 9.63
N ARG A 50 27.62 -4.67 8.80
CA ARG A 50 29.07 -4.45 8.86
C ARG A 50 29.48 -3.01 8.55
N TYR A 51 28.69 -2.29 7.76
CA TYR A 51 28.96 -0.90 7.34
C TYR A 51 28.11 0.14 8.08
N VAL A 52 27.11 -0.27 8.87
CA VAL A 52 26.29 0.66 9.66
C VAL A 52 27.13 1.25 10.80
N ARG A 53 27.45 2.54 10.67
CA ARG A 53 28.01 3.36 11.74
C ARG A 53 26.92 4.31 12.25
N PRO A 54 26.77 4.50 13.58
CA PRO A 54 25.78 5.42 14.12
C PRO A 54 25.89 6.86 13.59
N SER A 55 27.09 7.30 13.22
CA SER A 55 27.33 8.63 12.62
C SER A 55 26.67 8.81 11.25
N LEU A 56 26.43 7.74 10.49
CA LEU A 56 25.83 7.82 9.15
C LEU A 56 24.38 8.31 9.19
N PHE A 57 23.67 8.13 10.30
CA PHE A 57 22.30 8.63 10.45
C PHE A 57 22.22 10.15 10.57
N VAL A 58 23.32 10.81 10.98
CA VAL A 58 23.38 12.26 11.22
C VAL A 58 24.21 12.97 10.15
N THR A 59 24.94 12.22 9.32
CA THR A 59 25.79 12.79 8.27
C THR A 59 25.01 12.91 6.96
N HIS A 60 25.13 14.06 6.29
CA HIS A 60 24.60 14.26 4.94
C HIS A 60 25.38 13.37 3.95
N PRO A 61 24.74 12.90 2.86
CA PRO A 61 25.43 12.11 1.85
C PRO A 61 26.65 12.84 1.28
N ALA A 62 27.84 12.33 1.57
CA ALA A 62 29.10 12.82 1.00
C ALA A 62 29.57 11.87 -0.11
N VAL A 63 30.03 12.43 -1.22
CA VAL A 63 30.72 11.69 -2.29
C VAL A 63 32.21 11.64 -1.96
N GLY A 64 32.69 10.48 -1.51
CA GLY A 64 34.10 10.21 -1.24
C GLY A 64 34.72 9.27 -2.28
N PHE A 65 36.04 9.17 -2.27
CA PHE A 65 36.78 8.23 -3.13
C PHE A 65 37.06 6.89 -2.43
N SER A 66 36.69 6.76 -1.15
CA SER A 66 36.87 5.58 -0.30
C SER A 66 35.54 5.20 0.37
N GLU A 67 35.33 3.90 0.60
CA GLU A 67 34.14 3.37 1.30
C GLU A 67 33.92 3.96 2.70
N ASN A 68 34.98 4.50 3.33
CA ASN A 68 34.92 5.16 4.63
C ASN A 68 34.54 6.65 4.56
N GLU A 69 34.70 7.29 3.41
CA GLU A 69 34.43 8.71 3.18
C GLU A 69 33.09 8.93 2.47
N THR A 70 32.61 7.91 1.76
CA THR A 70 31.29 7.91 1.11
C THR A 70 30.24 7.37 2.05
N GLY A 71 29.21 8.17 2.33
CA GLY A 71 28.11 7.72 3.18
C GLY A 71 27.26 8.88 3.69
N GLY A 72 26.17 8.52 4.39
CA GLY A 72 25.20 9.45 4.94
C GLY A 72 23.78 9.06 4.55
N PHE A 73 22.92 8.86 5.55
CA PHE A 73 21.51 8.46 5.37
C PHE A 73 20.53 9.58 5.72
N LEU A 74 21.02 10.73 6.19
CA LEU A 74 20.16 11.78 6.72
C LEU A 74 19.20 12.34 5.67
N ASP A 75 19.66 12.70 4.47
CA ASP A 75 18.79 13.29 3.43
C ASP A 75 17.73 12.30 2.91
N PRO A 76 18.06 11.04 2.57
CA PRO A 76 17.04 10.04 2.21
C PRO A 76 16.04 9.77 3.35
N LEU A 77 16.50 9.77 4.60
CA LEU A 77 15.65 9.53 5.76
C LEU A 77 14.65 10.68 5.92
N ILE A 78 15.13 11.93 5.93
CA ILE A 78 14.28 13.12 5.99
C ILE A 78 13.33 13.14 4.80
N GLY A 79 13.82 12.86 3.59
CA GLY A 79 13.00 12.79 2.39
C GLY A 79 11.87 11.77 2.50
N THR A 80 12.17 10.57 3.02
CA THR A 80 11.17 9.52 3.24
C THR A 80 10.07 9.97 4.20
N PHE A 81 10.45 10.55 5.35
CA PHE A 81 9.47 11.06 6.31
C PHE A 81 8.69 12.25 5.77
N ALA A 82 9.34 13.21 5.12
CA ALA A 82 8.69 14.39 4.56
C ALA A 82 7.66 14.03 3.49
N VAL A 83 8.03 13.15 2.54
CA VAL A 83 7.11 12.67 1.50
C VAL A 83 6.00 11.82 2.10
N GLY A 84 6.33 10.91 3.02
CA GLY A 84 5.37 10.04 3.67
C GLY A 84 4.33 10.81 4.47
N LEU A 85 4.75 11.78 5.30
CA LEU A 85 3.85 12.62 6.09
C LEU A 85 2.96 13.48 5.18
N MET A 86 3.53 14.08 4.14
CA MET A 86 2.76 14.90 3.21
C MET A 86 1.77 14.05 2.40
N ALA A 87 2.17 12.85 1.96
CA ALA A 87 1.26 11.91 1.30
C ALA A 87 0.13 11.48 2.24
N MET A 88 0.42 11.14 3.49
CA MET A 88 -0.58 10.76 4.49
C MET A 88 -1.52 11.92 4.83
N SER A 89 -1.03 13.15 4.89
CA SER A 89 -1.86 14.34 5.13
C SER A 89 -2.93 14.56 4.06
N ILE A 90 -2.71 14.04 2.84
CA ILE A 90 -3.66 14.09 1.72
C ILE A 90 -4.49 12.80 1.68
N ALA A 91 -3.82 11.65 1.71
CA ALA A 91 -4.44 10.34 1.52
C ALA A 91 -5.41 9.97 2.64
N LEU A 92 -5.08 10.28 3.91
CA LEU A 92 -5.93 9.96 5.04
C LEU A 92 -7.27 10.68 5.03
N PRO A 93 -7.35 12.03 4.98
CA PRO A 93 -8.65 12.70 5.01
C PRO A 93 -9.49 12.37 3.76
N VAL A 94 -8.87 12.28 2.58
CA VAL A 94 -9.57 11.96 1.34
C VAL A 94 -10.04 10.50 1.34
N GLY A 95 -9.16 9.56 1.65
CA GLY A 95 -9.47 8.13 1.68
C GLY A 95 -10.48 7.77 2.78
N LEU A 96 -10.34 8.35 3.98
CA LEU A 96 -11.30 8.19 5.07
C LEU A 96 -12.66 8.78 4.68
N GLY A 97 -12.69 9.99 4.12
CA GLY A 97 -13.92 10.63 3.66
C GLY A 97 -14.66 9.80 2.62
N ILE A 98 -13.94 9.31 1.60
CA ILE A 98 -14.51 8.45 0.55
C ILE A 98 -14.96 7.10 1.14
N GLY A 99 -14.15 6.47 1.99
CA GLY A 99 -14.48 5.17 2.61
C GLY A 99 -15.69 5.23 3.51
N VAL A 100 -15.79 6.26 4.37
CA VAL A 100 -16.97 6.51 5.22
C VAL A 100 -18.18 6.83 4.35
N TRP A 101 -18.03 7.69 3.35
CA TRP A 101 -19.15 8.05 2.48
C TRP A 101 -19.69 6.86 1.69
N LEU A 102 -18.81 6.02 1.12
CA LEU A 102 -19.20 4.81 0.38
C LEU A 102 -19.87 3.76 1.26
N SER A 103 -19.38 3.56 2.49
CA SER A 103 -19.89 2.54 3.40
C SER A 103 -21.18 2.94 4.11
N GLU A 104 -21.33 4.21 4.49
CA GLU A 104 -22.48 4.69 5.25
C GLU A 104 -23.57 5.31 4.38
N TYR A 105 -23.22 6.03 3.32
CA TYR A 105 -24.17 6.81 2.53
C TYR A 105 -24.40 6.22 1.15
N GLY A 106 -23.32 6.01 0.38
CA GLY A 106 -23.34 5.39 -0.94
C GLY A 106 -24.30 6.05 -1.95
N ARG A 107 -24.64 7.33 -1.77
CA ARG A 107 -25.68 8.02 -2.55
C ARG A 107 -25.21 9.39 -3.05
N PRO A 108 -25.45 9.72 -4.34
CA PRO A 108 -26.23 8.96 -5.33
C PRO A 108 -25.48 7.73 -5.87
N PHE A 109 -26.22 6.68 -6.26
CA PHE A 109 -25.65 5.38 -6.66
C PHE A 109 -24.67 5.50 -7.84
N ALA A 110 -24.97 6.34 -8.82
CA ALA A 110 -24.06 6.58 -9.94
C ALA A 110 -22.71 7.15 -9.50
N LEU A 111 -22.71 8.09 -8.54
CA LEU A 111 -21.48 8.66 -7.99
C LEU A 111 -20.72 7.63 -7.15
N ALA A 112 -21.42 6.82 -6.35
CA ALA A 112 -20.80 5.76 -5.56
C ALA A 112 -20.08 4.76 -6.47
N ARG A 113 -20.75 4.31 -7.53
CA ARG A 113 -20.20 3.39 -8.53
C ARG A 113 -19.02 3.99 -9.29
N ALA A 114 -19.07 5.28 -9.62
CA ALA A 114 -17.96 5.98 -10.27
C ALA A 114 -16.74 6.11 -9.35
N ALA A 115 -16.96 6.43 -8.06
CA ALA A 115 -15.89 6.50 -7.07
C ALA A 115 -15.24 5.13 -6.85
N GLU A 116 -16.04 4.08 -6.66
CA GLU A 116 -15.54 2.69 -6.54
C GLU A 116 -14.72 2.29 -7.76
N SER A 117 -15.25 2.51 -8.97
CA SER A 117 -14.54 2.21 -10.21
C SER A 117 -13.23 2.99 -10.34
N THR A 118 -13.19 4.26 -9.94
CA THR A 118 -11.97 5.07 -9.96
C THR A 118 -10.93 4.52 -8.99
N ILE A 119 -11.34 4.12 -7.79
CA ILE A 119 -10.44 3.56 -6.77
C ILE A 119 -9.87 2.22 -7.25
N GLU A 120 -10.70 1.36 -7.84
CA GLU A 120 -10.26 0.09 -8.43
C GLU A 120 -9.28 0.31 -9.60
N MET A 121 -9.55 1.30 -10.46
CA MET A 121 -8.62 1.68 -11.54
C MET A 121 -7.27 2.14 -10.98
N ILE A 122 -7.26 2.96 -9.92
CA ILE A 122 -6.02 3.39 -9.27
C ILE A 122 -5.29 2.20 -8.65
N ALA A 123 -6.00 1.29 -7.97
CA ALA A 123 -5.43 0.10 -7.36
C ALA A 123 -4.82 -0.88 -8.38
N GLY A 124 -5.45 -1.01 -9.56
CA GLY A 124 -4.96 -1.86 -10.64
C GLY A 124 -3.84 -1.23 -11.47
N THR A 125 -3.62 0.09 -11.35
CA THR A 125 -2.59 0.79 -12.13
C THR A 125 -1.19 0.48 -11.57
N PRO A 126 -0.23 0.05 -12.40
CA PRO A 126 1.15 -0.15 -11.95
C PRO A 126 1.75 1.16 -11.40
N SER A 127 2.44 1.08 -10.25
CA SER A 127 2.98 2.26 -9.56
C SER A 127 3.93 3.11 -10.43
N ILE A 128 4.67 2.48 -11.33
CA ILE A 128 5.56 3.17 -12.27
C ILE A 128 4.79 4.11 -13.22
N VAL A 129 3.57 3.73 -13.63
CA VAL A 129 2.73 4.54 -14.52
C VAL A 129 2.28 5.80 -13.79
N LEU A 130 1.85 5.67 -12.52
CA LEU A 130 1.47 6.81 -11.69
C LEU A 130 2.64 7.77 -11.45
N ALA A 131 3.85 7.26 -11.24
CA ALA A 131 5.04 8.09 -11.05
C ALA A 131 5.41 8.89 -12.33
N LEU A 132 5.35 8.24 -13.49
CA LEU A 132 5.61 8.90 -14.79
C LEU A 132 4.52 9.93 -15.10
N PHE A 133 3.25 9.58 -14.90
CA PHE A 133 2.12 10.49 -15.08
C PHE A 133 2.24 11.73 -14.19
N GLY A 134 2.63 11.54 -12.92
CA GLY A 134 2.88 12.65 -12.02
C GLY A 134 3.99 13.57 -12.50
N THR A 135 5.11 13.01 -12.98
CA THR A 135 6.20 13.82 -13.54
C THR A 135 5.70 14.70 -14.69
N ILE A 136 4.89 14.15 -15.60
CA ILE A 136 4.33 14.88 -16.74
C ILE A 136 3.37 15.99 -16.28
N ILE A 137 2.46 15.70 -15.34
CA ILE A 137 1.52 16.69 -14.80
C ILE A 137 2.27 17.84 -14.13
N PHE A 138 3.23 17.52 -13.26
CA PHE A 138 3.98 18.53 -12.51
C PHE A 138 5.02 19.27 -13.35
N GLN A 139 5.32 18.78 -14.56
CA GLN A 139 6.09 19.49 -15.58
C GLN A 139 5.22 20.44 -16.43
N SER A 140 3.91 20.19 -16.51
CA SER A 140 2.98 21.05 -17.25
C SER A 140 2.92 22.47 -16.65
N GLY A 141 2.76 23.50 -17.50
CA GLY A 141 2.76 24.90 -17.06
C GLY A 141 1.69 25.24 -16.01
N ALA A 142 0.60 24.45 -15.93
CA ALA A 142 -0.47 24.66 -14.95
C ALA A 142 -0.07 24.28 -13.52
N LEU A 143 0.72 23.21 -13.34
CA LEU A 143 1.17 22.72 -12.02
C LEU A 143 2.67 22.93 -11.78
N GLY A 144 3.39 23.52 -12.74
CA GLY A 144 4.83 23.73 -12.68
C GLY A 144 5.28 24.60 -11.51
N PHE A 145 4.40 25.45 -10.96
CA PHE A 145 4.70 26.25 -9.76
C PHE A 145 4.86 25.39 -8.48
N LEU A 146 4.29 24.18 -8.45
CA LEU A 146 4.45 23.20 -7.37
C LEU A 146 5.64 22.26 -7.59
N SER A 147 6.36 22.44 -8.69
CA SER A 147 7.54 21.67 -9.05
C SER A 147 8.80 22.52 -8.91
N ARG A 148 9.95 21.86 -8.67
CA ARG A 148 11.25 22.53 -8.68
C ARG A 148 11.50 23.11 -10.08
N THR A 149 11.68 24.42 -10.12
CA THR A 149 12.10 25.18 -11.30
C THR A 149 13.56 25.54 -11.13
N SER A 150 14.40 25.23 -12.12
CA SER A 150 15.77 25.74 -12.17
C SER A 150 16.10 26.18 -13.60
N ASN A 151 16.69 27.37 -13.73
CA ASN A 151 17.07 27.97 -15.03
C ASN A 151 15.91 28.05 -16.04
N GLY A 152 14.69 28.35 -15.59
CA GLY A 152 13.49 28.46 -16.44
C GLY A 152 12.86 27.14 -16.88
N ALA A 153 13.44 25.99 -16.51
CA ALA A 153 12.89 24.67 -16.79
C ALA A 153 12.23 24.06 -15.54
N VAL A 154 11.03 23.50 -15.72
CA VAL A 154 10.27 22.77 -14.71
C VAL A 154 10.58 21.27 -14.86
N PHE A 155 11.11 20.64 -13.82
CA PHE A 155 11.58 19.25 -13.91
C PHE A 155 10.55 18.19 -13.47
N GLY A 156 9.38 18.59 -12.98
CA GLY A 156 8.40 17.68 -12.40
C GLY A 156 8.88 16.95 -11.14
N ARG A 157 10.00 17.40 -10.54
CA ARG A 157 10.66 16.77 -9.40
C ARG A 157 10.55 17.66 -8.17
N SER A 158 9.60 17.38 -7.30
CA SER A 158 9.47 18.03 -5.99
C SER A 158 8.93 17.05 -4.95
N PHE A 159 9.15 17.36 -3.67
CA PHE A 159 8.56 16.59 -2.57
C PHE A 159 7.03 16.55 -2.67
N PHE A 160 6.41 17.65 -3.09
CA PHE A 160 4.96 17.74 -3.26
C PHE A 160 4.45 16.84 -4.39
N ALA A 161 5.16 16.83 -5.54
CA ALA A 161 4.82 15.97 -6.66
C ALA A 161 4.89 14.48 -6.28
N ALA A 162 5.97 14.09 -5.60
CA ALA A 162 6.15 12.72 -5.11
C ALA A 162 5.07 12.34 -4.07
N ALA A 163 4.77 13.23 -3.12
CA ALA A 163 3.77 13.00 -2.08
C ALA A 163 2.35 12.88 -2.65
N THR A 164 2.01 13.68 -3.66
CA THR A 164 0.70 13.61 -4.31
C THR A 164 0.51 12.28 -5.02
N MET A 165 1.52 11.81 -5.77
CA MET A 165 1.46 10.50 -6.43
C MET A 165 1.45 9.35 -5.43
N LEU A 166 2.25 9.44 -4.36
CA LEU A 166 2.25 8.45 -3.28
C LEU A 166 0.89 8.42 -2.55
N SER A 167 0.22 9.56 -2.41
CA SER A 167 -1.13 9.63 -1.87
C SER A 167 -2.14 8.86 -2.72
N PHE A 168 -2.08 8.96 -4.06
CA PHE A 168 -2.92 8.15 -4.94
C PHE A 168 -2.66 6.66 -4.79
N VAL A 169 -1.39 6.25 -4.65
CA VAL A 169 -1.03 4.85 -4.42
C VAL A 169 -1.59 4.33 -3.09
N ALA A 170 -1.56 5.15 -2.03
CA ALA A 170 -2.05 4.76 -0.70
C ALA A 170 -3.58 4.80 -0.57
N MET A 171 -4.28 5.58 -1.40
CA MET A 171 -5.70 5.86 -1.26
C MET A 171 -6.59 4.60 -1.34
N PRO A 172 -6.42 3.65 -2.29
CA PRO A 172 -7.25 2.46 -2.35
C PRO A 172 -7.15 1.59 -1.10
N LEU A 173 -5.95 1.46 -0.54
CA LEU A 173 -5.72 0.72 0.69
C LEU A 173 -6.48 1.34 1.87
N ILE A 174 -6.44 2.67 2.01
CA ILE A 174 -7.15 3.38 3.07
C ILE A 174 -8.66 3.21 2.92
N VAL A 175 -9.18 3.41 1.70
CA VAL A 175 -10.62 3.26 1.43
C VAL A 175 -11.09 1.84 1.73
N ALA A 176 -10.36 0.82 1.27
CA ALA A 176 -10.68 -0.58 1.53
C ALA A 176 -10.69 -0.88 3.04
N SER A 177 -9.63 -0.46 3.75
CA SER A 177 -9.51 -0.67 5.21
C SER A 177 -10.67 -0.03 5.99
N VAL A 178 -11.09 1.18 5.60
CA VAL A 178 -12.22 1.87 6.24
C VAL A 178 -13.54 1.15 5.97
N ARG A 179 -13.76 0.69 4.73
CA ARG A 179 -14.98 -0.04 4.37
C ARG A 179 -15.07 -1.37 5.11
N GLU A 180 -13.99 -2.15 5.10
CA GLU A 180 -13.92 -3.43 5.80
C GLU A 180 -14.11 -3.24 7.31
N GLY A 181 -13.47 -2.23 7.89
CA GLY A 181 -13.61 -1.90 9.31
C GLY A 181 -15.06 -1.52 9.69
N LEU A 182 -15.73 -0.72 8.87
CA LEU A 182 -17.12 -0.32 9.14
C LEU A 182 -18.12 -1.45 8.88
N GLN A 183 -17.87 -2.31 7.89
CA GLN A 183 -18.69 -3.48 7.60
C GLN A 183 -18.54 -4.59 8.64
N ALA A 184 -17.42 -4.65 9.35
CA ALA A 184 -17.20 -5.59 10.44
C ALA A 184 -18.08 -5.32 11.68
N ILE A 185 -18.69 -4.13 11.79
CA ILE A 185 -19.54 -3.77 12.93
C ILE A 185 -20.87 -4.53 12.84
N PRO A 186 -21.24 -5.35 13.85
CA PRO A 186 -22.50 -6.08 13.85
C PRO A 186 -23.72 -5.15 13.80
N GLY A 187 -24.75 -5.54 13.04
CA GLY A 187 -25.97 -4.75 12.86
C GLY A 187 -26.68 -4.39 14.17
N HIS A 188 -26.74 -5.32 15.13
CA HIS A 188 -27.41 -5.11 16.42
C HIS A 188 -26.79 -3.96 17.23
N VAL A 189 -25.48 -3.69 17.09
CA VAL A 189 -24.81 -2.57 17.77
C VAL A 189 -25.30 -1.24 17.19
N ARG A 190 -25.53 -1.19 15.87
CA ARG A 190 -26.04 -0.01 15.17
C ARG A 190 -27.50 0.24 15.52
N GLU A 191 -28.30 -0.83 15.56
CA GLU A 191 -29.71 -0.78 15.99
C GLU A 191 -29.87 -0.30 17.43
N ALA A 192 -29.02 -0.78 18.36
CA ALA A 192 -29.01 -0.31 19.74
C ALA A 192 -28.67 1.19 19.83
N SER A 193 -27.72 1.69 19.03
CA SER A 193 -27.40 3.12 18.96
C SER A 193 -28.60 3.95 18.47
N TYR A 194 -29.31 3.47 17.44
CA TYR A 194 -30.51 4.12 16.93
C TYR A 194 -31.67 4.11 17.93
N ALA A 195 -31.81 3.05 18.72
CA ALA A 195 -32.84 2.95 19.77
C ALA A 195 -32.68 4.01 20.87
N VAL A 196 -31.46 4.49 21.12
CA VAL A 196 -31.17 5.60 22.06
C VAL A 196 -31.30 6.98 21.38
N GLY A 197 -31.83 7.04 20.16
CA GLY A 197 -32.09 8.28 19.43
C GLY A 197 -30.86 8.93 18.78
N LYS A 198 -29.75 8.18 18.63
CA LYS A 198 -28.56 8.70 17.94
C LYS A 198 -28.77 8.71 16.42
N THR A 199 -28.23 9.73 15.76
CA THR A 199 -28.21 9.81 14.29
C THR A 199 -27.12 8.91 13.69
N LYS A 200 -27.21 8.62 12.38
CA LYS A 200 -26.21 7.83 11.65
C LYS A 200 -24.77 8.33 11.84
N ILE A 201 -24.54 9.64 11.73
CA ILE A 201 -23.22 10.25 12.00
C ILE A 201 -22.77 10.02 13.45
N ALA A 202 -23.70 10.14 14.41
CA ALA A 202 -23.37 9.94 15.82
C ALA A 202 -23.04 8.47 16.13
N THR A 203 -23.64 7.52 15.41
CA THR A 203 -23.35 6.08 15.49
C THR A 203 -22.03 5.73 14.80
N THR A 204 -21.69 6.33 13.66
CA THR A 204 -20.41 6.06 12.97
C THR A 204 -19.22 6.69 13.70
N ARG A 205 -19.41 7.83 14.38
CA ARG A 205 -18.33 8.57 15.05
C ARG A 205 -17.97 8.05 16.46
N ARG A 206 -18.88 7.36 17.14
CA ARG A 206 -18.72 6.93 18.55
C ARG A 206 -18.82 5.42 18.66
#